data_AF-A0A838WC44-F1
#
_entry.id   AF-A0A838WC44-F1
#
_cell.length_a   1.000
_cell.length_b   1.000
_cell.length_c   1.000
_cell.angle_alpha   90.00
_cell.angle_beta   90.00
_cell.angle_gamma   90.00
#
_symmetry.space_group_name_H-M   'P 1'
#
loop_
_entity.id
_entity.type
_entity.pdbx_description
1 polymer ?
#
loop_
_entity_poly.entity_id
_entity_poly.type
_entity_poly.pdbx_seq_one_letter_code
_entity_poly.pdbx_strand_id
1 'polypeptide(L)'
;MRVPFVAVLAGSLLALATVAPVAARIAYSDRPPVAHTGGFGEPSCHACHFDERLNDPRGSLSLGGVPERYDPGESYRIIVTLSRRGMGAGGFQLAARYTDGSAAGRQAGSFRVTDDRAAVSEGKTGVLYPHHVEAGTSLTGRDTATWTLEWTAPAEPSLPVTFHAAANAANGDDSEFGDFIYLHSKTIRPAASASSPKR
;
A
#
# COMPACT_ATOMS: atom_id res chain seq x y z
N MET A 1 6.16 -85.15 -23.21
CA MET A 1 7.06 -84.27 -23.99
C MET A 1 7.44 -83.08 -23.12
N ARG A 2 8.68 -82.61 -23.23
CA ARG A 2 9.38 -81.69 -22.31
C ARG A 2 9.23 -80.20 -22.70
N VAL A 3 9.35 -79.33 -21.67
CA VAL A 3 9.68 -77.86 -21.59
C VAL A 3 8.71 -76.81 -22.19
N PRO A 4 8.73 -75.51 -21.79
CA PRO A 4 9.36 -74.87 -20.61
C PRO A 4 8.48 -73.86 -19.83
N PHE A 5 8.97 -73.55 -18.63
CA PHE A 5 8.70 -72.38 -17.80
C PHE A 5 8.94 -71.06 -18.57
N VAL A 6 8.06 -70.08 -18.42
CA VAL A 6 8.36 -68.66 -18.60
C VAL A 6 7.78 -67.90 -17.41
N ALA A 7 8.66 -67.46 -16.52
CA ALA A 7 8.34 -66.46 -15.51
C ALA A 7 8.69 -65.09 -16.09
N VAL A 8 7.73 -64.17 -16.14
CA VAL A 8 7.99 -62.75 -16.38
C VAL A 8 7.50 -61.98 -15.16
N LEU A 9 8.46 -61.29 -14.53
CA LEU A 9 8.33 -60.49 -13.32
C LEU A 9 7.46 -59.26 -13.60
N ALA A 10 6.41 -59.07 -12.80
CA ALA A 10 5.66 -57.83 -12.75
C ALA A 10 6.47 -56.77 -11.98
N GLY A 11 7.17 -55.89 -12.72
CA GLY A 11 7.81 -54.71 -12.15
C GLY A 11 6.75 -53.73 -11.66
N SER A 12 6.66 -53.56 -10.34
CA SER A 12 5.81 -52.54 -9.73
C SER A 12 6.52 -51.19 -9.82
N LEU A 13 6.04 -50.29 -10.68
CA LEU A 13 6.45 -48.88 -10.65
C LEU A 13 5.86 -48.22 -9.40
N LEU A 14 6.69 -47.99 -8.39
CA LEU A 14 6.37 -47.07 -7.30
C LEU A 14 6.48 -45.64 -7.84
N ALA A 15 5.34 -45.02 -8.16
CA ALA A 15 5.29 -43.61 -8.46
C ALA A 15 5.52 -42.83 -7.15
N LEU A 16 6.72 -42.27 -6.96
CA LEU A 16 7.00 -41.31 -5.91
C LEU A 16 6.26 -40.00 -6.25
N ALA A 17 5.13 -39.77 -5.58
CA ALA A 17 4.47 -38.46 -5.61
C ALA A 17 5.36 -37.46 -4.88
N THR A 18 6.07 -36.60 -5.63
CA THR A 18 6.78 -35.47 -5.05
C THR A 18 5.75 -34.46 -4.57
N VAL A 19 5.50 -34.41 -3.27
CA VAL A 19 4.76 -33.32 -2.64
C VAL A 19 5.65 -32.08 -2.73
N ALA A 20 5.43 -31.25 -3.75
CA ALA A 20 6.05 -29.95 -3.82
C ALA A 20 5.58 -29.14 -2.59
N PRO A 21 6.47 -28.47 -1.86
CA PRO A 21 6.06 -27.61 -0.76
C PRO A 21 5.20 -26.49 -1.34
N VAL A 22 3.92 -26.47 -0.98
CA VAL A 22 3.09 -25.28 -1.17
C VAL A 22 3.66 -24.22 -0.25
N ALA A 23 4.51 -23.34 -0.78
CA ALA A 23 4.90 -22.14 -0.06
C ALA A 23 3.60 -21.40 0.27
N ALA A 24 3.26 -21.32 1.56
CA ALA A 24 2.14 -20.54 2.03
C ALA A 24 2.36 -19.11 1.54
N ARG A 25 1.58 -18.70 0.53
CA ARG A 25 1.61 -17.33 0.03
C ARG A 25 0.96 -16.48 1.10
N ILE A 26 1.76 -15.67 1.80
CA ILE A 26 1.20 -14.70 2.73
C ILE A 26 0.60 -13.58 1.88
N ALA A 27 -0.65 -13.76 1.49
CA ALA A 27 -1.45 -12.69 0.92
C ALA A 27 -1.74 -11.70 2.06
N TYR A 28 -1.09 -10.53 2.04
CA TYR A 28 -1.31 -9.49 3.04
C TYR A 28 -2.52 -8.61 2.69
N SER A 29 -3.58 -9.20 2.17
CA SER A 29 -4.80 -8.49 1.74
C SER A 29 -5.51 -7.79 2.90
N ASP A 30 -5.32 -8.24 4.14
CA ASP A 30 -5.91 -7.63 5.33
C ASP A 30 -4.98 -6.63 6.05
N ARG A 31 -3.66 -6.80 5.91
CA ARG A 31 -2.67 -5.95 6.59
C ARG A 31 -1.31 -6.01 5.89
N PRO A 32 -1.01 -5.10 4.95
CA PRO A 32 0.31 -5.01 4.35
C PRO A 32 1.39 -4.72 5.40
N PRO A 33 2.63 -5.17 5.19
CA PRO A 33 3.75 -4.77 6.03
C PRO A 33 3.88 -3.24 6.05
N VAL A 34 3.96 -2.66 7.25
CA VAL A 34 4.20 -1.21 7.42
C VAL A 34 5.53 -0.79 6.79
N ALA A 35 5.74 0.52 6.60
CA ALA A 35 6.97 1.10 6.02
C ALA A 35 7.22 0.72 4.55
N HIS A 36 6.16 0.71 3.73
CA HIS A 36 6.22 0.41 2.29
C HIS A 36 5.65 1.55 1.42
N THR A 37 5.91 2.80 1.80
CA THR A 37 5.39 3.99 1.10
C THR A 37 6.28 4.49 -0.04
N GLY A 38 7.52 3.99 -0.15
CA GLY A 38 8.55 4.50 -1.06
C GLY A 38 9.15 5.86 -0.66
N GLY A 39 8.70 6.45 0.46
CA GLY A 39 9.18 7.72 0.98
C GLY A 39 10.24 7.56 2.06
N PHE A 40 11.07 8.57 2.27
CA PHE A 40 12.06 8.61 3.37
C PHE A 40 13.00 7.38 3.45
N GLY A 41 13.35 6.80 2.30
CA GLY A 41 14.24 5.64 2.22
C GLY A 41 13.56 4.30 2.46
N GLU A 42 12.24 4.27 2.63
CA GLU A 42 11.46 3.04 2.73
C GLU A 42 11.36 2.31 1.38
N PRO A 43 11.25 0.97 1.38
CA PRO A 43 10.76 0.26 0.20
C PRO A 43 9.34 0.74 -0.17
N SER A 44 8.87 0.30 -1.33
CA SER A 44 7.46 0.43 -1.71
C SER A 44 6.82 -0.93 -1.91
N CYS A 45 5.54 -0.98 -2.27
CA CYS A 45 4.87 -2.22 -2.72
C CYS A 45 5.65 -2.94 -3.84
N HIS A 46 6.47 -2.22 -4.61
CA HIS A 46 7.31 -2.78 -5.67
C HIS A 46 8.41 -3.70 -5.15
N ALA A 47 8.73 -3.69 -3.85
CA ALA A 47 9.65 -4.66 -3.26
C ALA A 47 9.15 -6.11 -3.38
N CYS A 48 7.83 -6.31 -3.47
CA CYS A 48 7.21 -7.62 -3.68
C CYS A 48 6.52 -7.72 -5.05
N HIS A 49 5.92 -6.63 -5.54
CA HIS A 49 5.24 -6.57 -6.84
C HIS A 49 6.14 -5.87 -7.86
N PHE A 50 7.24 -6.53 -8.23
CA PHE A 50 8.38 -5.92 -8.94
C PHE A 50 8.34 -6.06 -10.47
N ASP A 51 7.43 -6.88 -11.00
CA ASP A 51 7.43 -7.32 -12.40
C ASP A 51 7.26 -6.15 -13.37
N GLU A 52 6.29 -5.30 -13.09
CA GLU A 52 5.92 -4.20 -13.97
C GLU A 52 6.64 -2.89 -13.64
N ARG A 53 6.69 -2.01 -14.64
CA ARG A 53 7.31 -0.70 -14.49
C ARG A 53 6.54 0.14 -13.45
N LEU A 54 7.29 0.67 -12.47
CA LEU A 54 6.82 1.68 -11.54
C LEU A 54 6.15 2.87 -12.26
N ASN A 55 4.98 3.28 -11.78
CA ASN A 55 4.21 4.40 -12.31
C ASN A 55 3.92 4.29 -13.82
N ASP A 56 3.52 3.10 -14.29
CA ASP A 56 3.13 2.94 -15.68
C ASP A 56 2.00 3.94 -16.05
N PRO A 57 2.15 4.78 -17.10
CA PRO A 57 1.29 5.92 -17.39
C PRO A 57 -0.13 5.53 -17.80
N ARG A 58 -0.44 4.24 -17.91
CA ARG A 58 -1.79 3.71 -18.14
C ARG A 58 -2.62 3.57 -16.86
N GLY A 59 -2.09 4.01 -15.73
CA GLY A 59 -2.83 4.17 -14.48
C GLY A 59 -2.32 5.37 -13.68
N SER A 60 -2.89 5.56 -12.51
CA SER A 60 -2.59 6.71 -11.65
C SER A 60 -2.92 6.43 -10.19
N LEU A 61 -2.14 7.03 -9.30
CA LEU A 61 -2.44 7.18 -7.88
C LEU A 61 -2.55 8.67 -7.54
N SER A 62 -3.60 9.05 -6.82
CA SER A 62 -3.83 10.45 -6.41
C SER A 62 -4.33 10.55 -4.96
N LEU A 63 -4.02 11.68 -4.34
CA LEU A 63 -4.49 12.06 -2.99
C LEU A 63 -5.38 13.30 -3.08
N GLY A 64 -6.69 13.09 -3.02
CA GLY A 64 -7.69 14.14 -2.91
C GLY A 64 -7.81 14.66 -1.47
N GLY A 65 -8.23 15.92 -1.31
CA GLY A 65 -8.48 16.55 -0.01
C GLY A 65 -7.23 16.99 0.78
N VAL A 66 -6.03 16.62 0.33
CA VAL A 66 -4.78 17.21 0.84
C VAL A 66 -4.74 18.68 0.40
N PRO A 67 -4.72 19.67 1.31
CA PRO A 67 -4.79 21.08 0.93
C PRO A 67 -3.47 21.55 0.29
N GLU A 68 -3.40 22.76 -0.23
CA GLU A 68 -2.12 23.36 -0.66
C GLU A 68 -1.29 23.81 0.56
N ARG A 69 -1.99 24.31 1.59
CA ARG A 69 -1.46 24.66 2.89
C ARG A 69 -2.41 24.18 3.97
N TYR A 70 -1.87 23.73 5.09
CA TYR A 70 -2.69 23.26 6.21
C TYR A 70 -2.74 24.29 7.34
N ASP A 71 -3.91 24.48 7.93
CA ASP A 71 -4.05 25.10 9.23
C ASP A 71 -3.63 24.11 10.33
N PRO A 72 -2.73 24.48 11.27
CA PRO A 72 -2.28 23.58 12.32
C PRO A 72 -3.44 23.06 13.19
N GLY A 73 -3.47 21.75 13.45
CA GLY A 73 -4.52 21.10 14.22
C GLY A 73 -5.85 20.84 13.47
N GLU A 74 -6.00 21.36 12.24
CA GLU A 74 -7.22 21.16 11.44
C GLU A 74 -7.28 19.74 10.86
N SER A 75 -8.50 19.22 10.69
CA SER A 75 -8.72 17.87 10.14
C SER A 75 -9.20 17.91 8.69
N TYR A 76 -8.55 17.11 7.85
CA TYR A 76 -8.82 17.04 6.41
C TYR A 76 -9.28 15.64 6.03
N ARG A 77 -10.37 15.56 5.28
CA ARG A 77 -10.79 14.32 4.63
C ARG A 77 -9.86 14.02 3.46
N ILE A 78 -9.09 12.95 3.57
CA ILE A 78 -8.16 12.50 2.53
C ILE A 78 -8.79 11.36 1.74
N ILE A 79 -8.73 11.44 0.42
CA ILE A 79 -9.25 10.41 -0.49
C ILE A 79 -8.10 9.84 -1.30
N VAL A 80 -7.76 8.57 -1.07
CA VAL A 80 -6.78 7.84 -1.87
C VAL A 80 -7.52 7.22 -3.05
N THR A 81 -7.11 7.55 -4.27
CA THR A 81 -7.72 6.99 -5.49
C THR A 81 -6.65 6.34 -6.36
N LEU A 82 -6.80 5.05 -6.59
CA LEU A 82 -6.01 4.25 -7.51
C LEU A 82 -6.88 3.89 -8.72
N SER A 83 -6.36 4.10 -9.92
CA SER A 83 -7.04 3.73 -11.17
C SER A 83 -6.07 3.12 -12.15
N ARG A 84 -6.44 1.97 -12.72
CA ARG A 84 -5.72 1.35 -13.82
C ARG A 84 -6.62 0.40 -14.58
N ARG A 85 -6.68 0.55 -15.90
CA ARG A 85 -7.44 -0.37 -16.77
C ARG A 85 -7.03 -1.83 -16.54
N GLY A 86 -8.00 -2.70 -16.28
CA GLY A 86 -7.81 -4.13 -16.12
C GLY A 86 -7.38 -4.58 -14.72
N MET A 87 -7.32 -3.67 -13.74
CA MET A 87 -7.10 -4.09 -12.35
C MET A 87 -8.32 -4.89 -11.86
N GLY A 88 -8.06 -5.99 -11.15
CA GLY A 88 -9.07 -6.81 -10.48
C GLY A 88 -9.23 -6.46 -8.99
N ALA A 89 -8.17 -5.95 -8.37
CA ALA A 89 -8.15 -5.53 -6.97
C ALA A 89 -7.18 -4.36 -6.75
N GLY A 90 -7.31 -3.68 -5.61
CA GLY A 90 -6.45 -2.56 -5.24
C GLY A 90 -5.92 -2.68 -3.81
N GLY A 91 -4.72 -2.20 -3.57
CA GLY A 91 -4.18 -2.02 -2.22
C GLY A 91 -3.41 -0.71 -2.13
N PHE A 92 -3.34 -0.13 -0.94
CA PHE A 92 -2.52 1.06 -0.69
C PHE A 92 -1.85 1.05 0.68
N GLN A 93 -0.83 1.90 0.81
CA GLN A 93 -0.27 2.37 2.07
C GLN A 93 0.08 3.85 1.94
N LEU A 94 -0.17 4.62 2.99
CA LEU A 94 0.11 6.06 3.09
C LEU A 94 0.97 6.33 4.33
N ALA A 95 1.75 7.41 4.33
CA ALA A 95 2.29 8.02 5.54
C ALA A 95 2.37 9.55 5.36
N ALA A 96 2.30 10.28 6.48
CA ALA A 96 2.52 11.72 6.53
C ALA A 96 3.63 12.03 7.55
N ARG A 97 4.71 12.65 7.09
CA ARG A 97 5.90 12.91 7.90
C ARG A 97 6.39 14.33 7.72
N TYR A 98 7.08 14.86 8.72
CA TYR A 98 7.75 16.14 8.55
C TYR A 98 8.83 16.03 7.49
N THR A 99 8.86 16.98 6.57
CA THR A 99 9.78 16.98 5.43
C THR A 99 11.21 17.25 5.86
N ASP A 100 11.40 18.25 6.73
CA ASP A 100 12.70 18.80 7.10
C ASP A 100 12.76 19.19 8.59
N GLY A 101 13.90 19.78 8.99
CA GLY A 101 14.16 20.18 10.37
C GLY A 101 14.52 19.03 11.31
N SER A 102 14.53 19.31 12.62
CA SER A 102 14.82 18.31 13.66
C SER A 102 13.77 17.19 13.76
N ALA A 103 12.61 17.39 13.13
CA ALA A 103 11.54 16.42 13.09
C ALA A 103 11.49 15.60 11.78
N ALA A 104 12.41 15.83 10.83
CA ALA A 104 12.39 15.18 9.52
C ALA A 104 12.22 13.67 9.61
N GLY A 105 11.28 13.12 8.83
CA GLY A 105 10.97 11.69 8.79
C GLY A 105 10.13 11.17 9.97
N ARG A 106 9.88 11.97 11.01
CA ARG A 106 8.96 11.62 12.09
C ARG A 106 7.51 11.84 11.65
N GLN A 107 6.59 11.14 12.31
CA GLN A 107 5.15 11.28 12.12
C GLN A 107 4.70 12.74 12.19
N ALA A 108 3.92 13.18 11.20
CA ALA A 108 3.32 14.52 11.18
C ALA A 108 1.78 14.41 11.17
N GLY A 109 1.17 14.91 12.25
CA GLY A 109 -0.26 14.79 12.47
C GLY A 109 -0.68 13.38 12.85
N SER A 110 -1.98 13.12 12.82
CA SER A 110 -2.58 11.81 13.12
C SER A 110 -3.54 11.38 12.02
N PHE A 111 -3.83 10.09 11.96
CA PHE A 111 -4.83 9.54 11.05
C PHE A 111 -5.96 8.88 11.82
N ARG A 112 -7.17 9.03 11.32
CA ARG A 112 -8.35 8.33 11.78
C ARG A 112 -9.04 7.68 10.59
N VAL A 113 -9.47 6.44 10.78
CA VAL A 113 -10.26 5.70 9.80
C VAL A 113 -11.69 6.19 9.83
N THR A 114 -12.26 6.46 8.66
CA THR A 114 -13.67 6.83 8.48
C THR A 114 -14.42 5.86 7.57
N ASP A 115 -13.71 4.85 7.05
CA ASP A 115 -14.10 3.94 5.98
C ASP A 115 -13.70 2.53 6.43
N ASP A 116 -14.63 1.57 6.43
CA ASP A 116 -14.37 0.19 6.85
C ASP A 116 -13.44 -0.58 5.89
N ARG A 117 -13.08 0.06 4.77
CA ARG A 117 -12.13 -0.41 3.77
C ARG A 117 -10.67 -0.14 4.13
N ALA A 118 -10.40 0.54 5.24
CA ALA A 118 -9.04 0.87 5.66
C ALA A 118 -8.79 0.64 7.16
N ALA A 119 -7.53 0.50 7.51
CA ALA A 119 -7.04 0.48 8.88
C ALA A 119 -5.78 1.35 9.00
N VAL A 120 -5.33 1.62 10.23
CA VAL A 120 -4.05 2.28 10.50
C VAL A 120 -3.21 1.35 11.36
N SER A 121 -1.98 1.11 10.93
CA SER A 121 -0.97 0.38 11.70
C SER A 121 0.20 1.31 12.06
N GLU A 122 0.77 1.14 13.25
CA GLU A 122 1.93 1.91 13.70
C GLU A 122 3.22 1.12 13.47
N GLY A 123 4.23 1.77 12.87
CA GLY A 123 5.57 1.20 12.71
C GLY A 123 6.44 1.40 13.94
N LYS A 124 7.60 0.72 13.97
CA LYS A 124 8.54 0.74 15.12
C LYS A 124 9.03 2.13 15.52
N THR A 125 9.01 3.10 14.60
CA THR A 125 9.45 4.49 14.81
C THR A 125 8.31 5.43 15.21
N GLY A 126 7.09 4.91 15.43
CA GLY A 126 5.90 5.70 15.74
C GLY A 126 5.23 6.34 14.53
N VAL A 127 5.65 6.00 13.31
CA VAL A 127 4.95 6.45 12.09
C VAL A 127 3.67 5.66 11.91
N LEU A 128 2.60 6.36 11.57
CA LEU A 128 1.30 5.78 11.25
C LEU A 128 1.19 5.49 9.76
N TYR A 129 0.71 4.30 9.44
CA TYR A 129 0.48 3.83 8.07
C TYR A 129 -0.98 3.48 7.86
N PRO A 130 -1.81 4.41 7.35
CA PRO A 130 -3.09 4.04 6.78
C PRO A 130 -2.90 3.07 5.61
N HIS A 131 -3.69 2.01 5.58
CA HIS A 131 -3.63 0.99 4.54
C HIS A 131 -5.01 0.35 4.31
N HIS A 132 -5.14 -0.39 3.22
CA HIS A 132 -6.33 -1.21 2.94
C HIS A 132 -6.46 -2.38 3.92
N VAL A 133 -7.70 -2.83 4.15
CA VAL A 133 -8.01 -4.15 4.73
C VAL A 133 -8.65 -5.04 3.66
N GLU A 134 -9.01 -6.28 4.00
CA GLU A 134 -9.53 -7.25 3.03
C GLU A 134 -10.75 -6.70 2.25
N ALA A 135 -11.74 -6.13 2.96
CA ALA A 135 -12.90 -5.47 2.34
C ALA A 135 -12.52 -4.30 1.43
N GLY A 136 -11.39 -3.65 1.73
CA GLY A 136 -10.83 -2.56 0.96
C GLY A 136 -10.12 -2.96 -0.33
N THR A 137 -9.95 -4.25 -0.60
CA THR A 137 -9.30 -4.71 -1.84
C THR A 137 -10.20 -4.64 -3.06
N SER A 138 -11.51 -4.77 -2.85
CA SER A 138 -12.51 -4.74 -3.92
C SER A 138 -12.57 -3.36 -4.59
N LEU A 139 -12.85 -3.33 -5.89
CA LEU A 139 -12.98 -2.07 -6.63
C LEU A 139 -14.23 -1.29 -6.21
N THR A 140 -14.11 0.04 -6.16
CA THR A 140 -15.22 0.97 -5.88
C THR A 140 -15.88 1.46 -7.16
N GLY A 141 -15.27 1.20 -8.31
CA GLY A 141 -15.78 1.51 -9.63
C GLY A 141 -15.05 0.71 -10.71
N ARG A 142 -15.39 0.94 -11.98
CA ARG A 142 -14.66 0.32 -13.09
C ARG A 142 -13.19 0.71 -13.01
N ASP A 143 -12.31 -0.29 -12.96
CA ASP A 143 -10.86 -0.09 -12.98
C ASP A 143 -10.34 0.87 -11.89
N THR A 144 -11.07 1.01 -10.77
CA THR A 144 -10.83 2.02 -9.73
C THR A 144 -11.06 1.49 -8.33
N ALA A 145 -10.15 1.80 -7.40
CA ALA A 145 -10.33 1.59 -5.96
C ALA A 145 -10.13 2.92 -5.21
N THR A 146 -10.96 3.13 -4.18
CA THR A 146 -10.95 4.35 -3.38
C THR A 146 -11.03 4.02 -1.89
N TRP A 147 -10.30 4.79 -1.09
CA TRP A 147 -10.33 4.74 0.37
C TRP A 147 -10.42 6.15 0.94
N THR A 148 -11.27 6.33 1.96
CA THR A 148 -11.40 7.60 2.68
C THR A 148 -10.77 7.53 4.07
N LEU A 149 -9.98 8.54 4.39
CA LEU A 149 -9.33 8.71 5.70
C LEU A 149 -9.59 10.13 6.20
N GLU A 150 -9.37 10.34 7.49
CA GLU A 150 -9.21 11.69 8.06
C GLU A 150 -7.77 11.85 8.53
N TRP A 151 -7.16 12.98 8.17
CA TRP A 151 -5.84 13.38 8.65
C TRP A 151 -5.96 14.67 9.44
N THR A 152 -5.59 14.64 10.71
CA THR A 152 -5.48 15.84 11.54
C THR A 152 -4.06 16.37 11.44
N ALA A 153 -3.91 17.59 10.94
CA ALA A 153 -2.63 18.24 10.79
C ALA A 153 -1.93 18.43 12.14
N PRO A 154 -0.59 18.41 12.19
CA PRO A 154 0.12 18.69 13.43
C PRO A 154 -0.19 20.11 13.92
N ALA A 155 -0.49 20.24 15.21
CA ALA A 155 -0.56 21.55 15.86
C ALA A 155 0.85 22.13 16.04
N GLU A 156 1.78 21.30 16.54
CA GLU A 156 3.20 21.63 16.68
C GLU A 156 4.09 20.40 16.46
N PRO A 157 5.32 20.56 15.91
CA PRO A 157 5.79 21.79 15.27
C PRO A 157 5.04 22.06 13.95
N SER A 158 4.71 23.32 13.69
CA SER A 158 4.11 23.75 12.42
C SER A 158 5.18 23.81 11.31
N LEU A 159 5.50 22.65 10.72
CA LEU A 159 6.56 22.45 9.73
C LEU A 159 6.03 21.82 8.42
N PRO A 160 6.74 21.90 7.30
CA PRO A 160 6.34 21.21 6.08
C PRO A 160 6.10 19.70 6.31
N VAL A 161 5.05 19.19 5.70
CA VAL A 161 4.63 17.78 5.78
C VAL A 161 4.67 17.18 4.38
N THR A 162 5.33 16.03 4.22
CA THR A 162 5.27 15.24 3.00
C THR A 162 4.41 14.00 3.23
N PHE A 163 3.40 13.85 2.37
CA PHE A 163 2.64 12.63 2.19
C PHE A 163 3.36 11.74 1.18
N HIS A 164 3.53 10.47 1.51
CA HIS A 164 3.98 9.44 0.58
C HIS A 164 2.95 8.32 0.55
N ALA A 165 2.50 7.97 -0.64
CA ALA A 165 1.59 6.85 -0.87
C ALA A 165 2.20 5.89 -1.89
N ALA A 166 2.03 4.60 -1.62
CA ALA A 166 2.25 3.53 -2.58
C ALA A 166 0.95 2.74 -2.73
N ALA A 167 0.67 2.28 -3.93
CA ALA A 167 -0.52 1.49 -4.21
C ALA A 167 -0.25 0.41 -5.25
N ASN A 168 -0.89 -0.75 -5.06
CA ASN A 168 -0.87 -1.88 -5.96
C ASN A 168 -2.17 -1.96 -6.74
N ALA A 169 -2.11 -1.86 -8.07
CA ALA A 169 -3.20 -2.22 -8.96
C ALA A 169 -3.00 -3.67 -9.40
N ALA A 170 -3.65 -4.58 -8.67
CA ALA A 170 -3.47 -6.01 -8.85
C ALA A 170 -4.34 -6.57 -9.97
N ASN A 171 -3.85 -7.59 -10.66
CA ASN A 171 -4.62 -8.27 -11.73
C ASN A 171 -5.66 -9.28 -11.18
N GLY A 172 -5.56 -9.65 -9.90
CA GLY A 172 -6.49 -10.53 -9.19
C GLY A 172 -6.23 -12.03 -9.39
N ASP A 173 -5.03 -12.46 -9.76
CA ASP A 173 -4.65 -13.87 -9.94
C ASP A 173 -3.95 -14.50 -8.72
N ASP A 174 -3.99 -13.82 -7.56
CA ASP A 174 -3.32 -14.18 -6.31
C ASP A 174 -1.79 -14.31 -6.42
N SER A 175 -1.20 -13.64 -7.40
CA SER A 175 0.24 -13.54 -7.63
C SER A 175 0.72 -12.09 -7.66
N GLU A 176 2.02 -11.90 -7.45
CA GLU A 176 2.68 -10.61 -7.56
C GLU A 176 3.03 -10.19 -9.01
N PHE A 177 2.84 -11.11 -9.96
CA PHE A 177 3.17 -10.92 -11.37
C PHE A 177 2.01 -10.25 -12.11
N GLY A 178 2.33 -9.32 -13.03
CA GLY A 178 1.31 -8.51 -13.71
C GLY A 178 0.63 -7.44 -12.84
N ASP A 179 1.12 -7.24 -11.61
CA ASP A 179 0.69 -6.19 -10.69
C ASP A 179 1.44 -4.88 -10.96
N PHE A 180 0.71 -3.76 -10.95
CA PHE A 180 1.28 -2.45 -11.26
C PHE A 180 1.36 -1.57 -10.03
N ILE A 181 2.57 -1.12 -9.68
CA ILE A 181 2.79 -0.26 -8.53
C ILE A 181 2.85 1.21 -8.91
N TYR A 182 2.10 2.02 -8.14
CA TYR A 182 2.03 3.47 -8.27
C TYR A 182 2.50 4.13 -6.99
N LEU A 183 3.34 5.15 -7.13
CA LEU A 183 3.84 5.99 -6.05
C LEU A 183 3.35 7.42 -6.25
N HIS A 184 2.99 8.06 -5.15
CA HIS A 184 2.60 9.46 -5.14
C HIS A 184 3.23 10.17 -3.95
N SER A 185 3.71 11.39 -4.16
CA SER A 185 4.18 12.25 -3.08
C SER A 185 3.62 13.66 -3.21
N LYS A 186 3.28 14.26 -2.07
CA LYS A 186 2.82 15.65 -2.00
C LYS A 186 3.36 16.31 -0.74
N THR A 187 4.07 17.41 -0.90
CA THR A 187 4.54 18.23 0.23
C THR A 187 3.64 19.45 0.37
N ILE A 188 3.21 19.72 1.60
CA ILE A 188 2.41 20.88 1.97
C ILE A 188 3.09 21.65 3.11
N ARG A 189 2.79 22.94 3.20
CA ARG A 189 3.34 23.81 4.25
C ARG A 189 2.21 24.30 5.15
N PRO A 190 2.49 24.67 6.40
CA PRO A 190 1.48 25.33 7.21
C PRO A 190 1.03 26.65 6.57
N ALA A 191 -0.22 27.03 6.83
CA ALA A 191 -0.69 28.39 6.60
C ALA A 191 0.11 29.36 7.49
N ALA A 192 0.37 30.56 6.98
CA ALA A 192 1.01 31.58 7.80
C ALA A 192 0.07 31.95 8.95
N SER A 193 0.58 31.99 10.18
CA SER A 193 -0.20 32.53 11.31
C SER A 193 -0.65 33.94 10.94
N ALA A 194 -1.95 34.22 11.05
CA ALA A 194 -2.46 35.57 10.89
C ALA A 194 -1.73 36.47 11.91
N SER A 195 -0.94 37.43 11.44
CA SER A 195 -0.35 38.42 12.32
C SER A 195 -1.48 39.26 12.93
N SER A 196 -1.61 39.24 14.25
CA SER A 196 -2.48 40.19 14.95
C SER A 196 -2.09 41.62 14.52
N PRO A 197 -3.03 42.50 14.16
CA PRO A 197 -2.71 43.89 13.88
C PRO A 197 -2.10 44.50 15.15
N LYS A 198 -0.90 45.08 15.04
CA LYS A 198 -0.38 45.96 16.09
C LYS A 198 -1.40 47.10 16.29
N ARG A 199 -1.99 47.19 17.48
CA ARG A 199 -2.61 48.42 17.96
C ARG A 199 -1.54 49.42 18.35
#